data_AF-A0A7V2FYF2-F1
#
_entry.id   AF-A0A7V2FYF2-F1
#
_cell.length_a   1.000
_cell.length_b   1.000
_cell.length_c   1.000
_cell.angle_alpha   90.00
_cell.angle_beta   90.00
_cell.angle_gamma   90.00
#
_symmetry.space_group_name_H-M   'P 1'
#
loop_
_entity.id
_entity.type
_entity.pdbx_description
1 polymer ?
#
loop_
_entity_poly.entity_id
_entity_poly.type
_entity_poly.pdbx_seq_one_letter_code
_entity_poly.pdbx_strand_id
1 'polypeptide(L)'
;MSRSGAGGLRLQIGERPQFNVGDSFREAGLRPLNAEELHDLVQLLIPEASRDELEKRGETHFSFDFGPTARFAVVVRTRGSGLLMVIRPS
;
A
#
# COMPACT_ATOMS: atom_id res chain seq x y z
N MET A 1 -3.16 24.30 -4.46
CA MET A 1 -3.25 23.28 -5.52
C MET A 1 -2.26 22.19 -5.19
N SER A 2 -2.70 21.08 -4.60
CA SER A 2 -1.79 19.98 -4.26
C SER A 2 -1.27 19.33 -5.55
N ARG A 3 0.02 18.98 -5.52
CA ARG A 3 0.86 18.49 -6.61
C ARG A 3 0.47 17.06 -7.03
N SER A 4 -0.76 16.86 -7.50
CA SER A 4 -1.39 15.55 -7.78
C SER A 4 -0.85 14.83 -9.03
N GLY A 5 0.44 14.93 -9.31
CA GLY A 5 1.13 14.14 -10.33
C GLY A 5 1.97 12.99 -9.76
N ALA A 6 2.15 12.93 -8.44
CA ALA A 6 2.95 11.90 -7.80
C ALA A 6 2.19 10.57 -7.80
N GLY A 7 2.58 9.67 -8.69
CA GLY A 7 1.89 8.41 -8.85
C GLY A 7 2.12 7.46 -7.67
N GLY A 8 1.05 6.83 -7.18
CA GLY A 8 1.10 5.85 -6.10
C GLY A 8 1.08 4.41 -6.62
N LEU A 9 1.31 3.44 -5.76
CA LEU A 9 1.15 2.01 -6.02
C LEU A 9 0.00 1.47 -5.16
N ARG A 10 -0.94 0.78 -5.80
CA ARG A 10 -2.05 0.07 -5.16
C ARG A 10 -1.85 -1.43 -5.33
N LEU A 11 -1.90 -2.14 -4.22
CA LEU A 11 -1.74 -3.60 -4.14
C LEU A 11 -2.99 -4.17 -3.46
N GLN A 12 -3.65 -5.12 -4.12
CA GLN A 12 -4.84 -5.78 -3.60
C GLN A 12 -4.78 -7.26 -3.95
N ILE A 13 -5.17 -8.11 -3.01
CA ILE A 13 -5.25 -9.57 -3.23
C ILE A 13 -6.19 -9.86 -4.40
N GLY A 14 -5.75 -10.74 -5.29
CA GLY A 14 -6.47 -11.16 -6.50
C GLY A 14 -6.39 -10.18 -7.67
N GLU A 15 -5.84 -8.99 -7.45
CA GLU A 15 -5.69 -7.96 -8.48
C GLU A 15 -4.23 -7.81 -8.90
N ARG A 16 -4.01 -7.38 -10.15
CA ARG A 16 -2.68 -6.94 -10.59
C ARG A 16 -2.31 -5.65 -9.86
N PRO A 17 -1.04 -5.46 -9.46
CA PRO A 17 -0.55 -4.18 -8.96
C PRO A 17 -0.88 -3.03 -9.92
N GLN A 18 -1.37 -1.91 -9.38
CA GLN A 18 -1.78 -0.75 -10.17
C GLN A 18 -0.99 0.48 -9.74
N PHE A 19 -0.42 1.19 -10.71
CA PHE A 19 0.03 2.56 -10.50
C PHE A 19 -1.18 3.49 -10.58
N ASN A 20 -1.33 4.37 -9.60
CA ASN A 20 -2.21 5.53 -9.72
C ASN A 20 -1.38 6.69 -10.28
N VAL A 21 -1.78 7.32 -11.38
CA VAL A 21 -1.13 8.52 -11.94
C VAL A 21 -2.23 9.56 -12.20
N GLY A 22 -2.24 10.62 -11.38
CA GLY A 22 -3.35 11.59 -11.37
C GLY A 22 -4.64 10.93 -10.87
N ASP A 23 -5.65 10.88 -11.73
CA ASP A 23 -6.96 10.25 -11.43
C ASP A 23 -7.11 8.87 -12.08
N SER A 24 -6.07 8.35 -12.72
CA SER A 24 -6.12 7.10 -13.50
C SER A 24 -5.29 5.98 -12.89
N PHE A 25 -5.84 4.76 -12.90
CA PHE A 25 -5.11 3.55 -12.56
C PHE A 25 -4.58 2.87 -13.82
N ARG A 26 -3.33 2.41 -13.79
CA ARG A 26 -2.70 1.61 -14.83
C ARG A 26 -2.06 0.37 -14.22
N GLU A 27 -2.21 -0.78 -14.85
CA GLU A 27 -1.56 -2.00 -14.38
C GLU A 27 -0.04 -1.91 -14.50
N ALA A 28 0.68 -2.46 -13.53
CA ALA A 28 2.15 -2.47 -13.50
C ALA A 28 2.77 -3.60 -14.35
N GLY A 29 1.97 -4.34 -15.12
CA GLY A 29 2.45 -5.50 -15.91
C GLY A 29 2.82 -6.74 -15.08
N LEU A 30 2.57 -6.73 -13.78
CA LEU A 30 2.82 -7.85 -12.87
C LEU A 30 1.60 -8.79 -12.80
N ARG A 31 1.83 -10.02 -12.34
CA ARG A 31 0.76 -11.00 -12.08
C ARG A 31 -0.12 -10.54 -10.89
N PRO A 32 -1.36 -11.05 -10.78
CA PRO A 32 -2.17 -10.85 -9.59
C PRO A 32 -1.43 -11.32 -8.33
N LEU A 33 -1.54 -10.54 -7.26
CA LEU A 33 -0.97 -10.89 -5.96
C LEU A 33 -1.87 -11.90 -5.25
N ASN A 34 -1.29 -12.95 -4.68
CA ASN A 34 -2.02 -13.81 -3.76
C ASN A 34 -2.06 -13.21 -2.35
N ALA A 35 -2.77 -13.89 -1.43
CA ALA A 35 -2.91 -13.40 -0.07
C ALA A 35 -1.58 -13.40 0.71
N GLU A 36 -0.86 -14.51 0.66
CA GLU A 36 0.43 -14.70 1.34
C GLU A 36 1.42 -13.59 0.97
N GLU A 37 1.58 -13.31 -0.33
CA GLU A 37 2.49 -12.27 -0.84
C GLU A 37 2.18 -10.87 -0.29
N LEU A 38 0.90 -10.49 -0.25
CA LEU A 38 0.55 -9.17 0.28
C LEU A 38 0.66 -9.13 1.80
N HIS A 39 0.34 -10.23 2.50
CA HIS A 39 0.54 -10.34 3.94
C HIS A 39 2.02 -10.22 4.31
N ASP A 40 2.90 -10.94 3.63
CA ASP A 40 4.35 -10.89 3.87
C ASP A 40 4.88 -9.48 3.59
N LEU A 41 4.45 -8.85 2.49
CA LEU A 41 4.85 -7.47 2.19
C LEU A 41 4.39 -6.49 3.27
N VAL A 42 3.16 -6.63 3.79
CA VAL A 42 2.69 -5.81 4.91
C VAL A 42 3.55 -6.07 6.15
N GLN A 43 3.81 -7.33 6.49
CA GLN A 43 4.59 -7.69 7.68
C GLN A 43 6.02 -7.16 7.64
N LEU A 44 6.63 -7.10 6.45
CA LEU A 44 7.97 -6.54 6.24
C LEU A 44 8.03 -5.02 6.44
N LEU A 45 6.93 -4.31 6.16
CA LEU A 45 6.91 -2.84 6.12
C LEU A 45 6.24 -2.21 7.35
N ILE A 46 5.30 -2.91 7.98
CA ILE A 46 4.45 -2.36 9.03
C ILE A 46 5.22 -2.14 10.34
N PRO A 47 5.19 -0.94 10.93
CA PRO A 47 5.69 -0.73 12.28
C PRO A 47 4.86 -1.50 13.32
N GLU A 48 5.47 -1.90 14.43
CA GLU A 48 4.80 -2.66 15.49
C GLU A 48 3.55 -1.96 16.02
N ALA A 49 3.63 -0.65 16.31
CA ALA A 49 2.49 0.13 16.78
C ALA A 49 1.33 0.19 15.78
N SER A 50 1.62 0.13 14.47
CA SER A 50 0.62 0.13 13.40
C SER A 50 -0.02 -1.24 13.19
N ARG A 51 0.66 -2.33 13.57
CA ARG A 51 0.12 -3.70 13.49
C ARG A 51 -1.10 -3.84 14.39
N ASP A 52 -0.97 -3.40 15.64
CA ASP A 52 -2.05 -3.35 16.62
C ASP A 52 -3.27 -2.56 16.11
N GLU A 53 -3.01 -1.42 15.46
CA GLU A 53 -4.07 -0.59 14.91
C GLU A 53 -4.79 -1.29 13.75
N LEU A 54 -4.04 -1.92 12.85
CA LEU A 54 -4.61 -2.68 11.73
C LEU A 54 -5.48 -3.85 12.23
N GLU A 55 -5.04 -4.57 13.26
CA GLU A 55 -5.81 -5.68 13.84
C GLU A 55 -7.10 -5.19 14.53
N LYS A 56 -7.03 -4.08 15.26
CA LYS A 56 -8.17 -3.56 16.03
C LYS A 56 -9.18 -2.78 15.18
N ARG A 57 -8.70 -2.06 14.17
CA ARG A 57 -9.50 -1.10 13.39
C ARG A 57 -9.72 -1.52 11.94
N GLY A 58 -8.97 -2.50 11.46
CA GLY A 58 -8.98 -2.88 10.05
C GLY A 58 -8.29 -1.88 9.12
N GLU A 59 -7.62 -0.85 9.65
CA GLU A 59 -6.88 0.14 8.86
C GLU A 59 -5.75 0.73 9.70
N THR A 60 -4.61 1.02 9.07
CA THR A 60 -3.53 1.81 9.66
C THR A 60 -2.80 2.64 8.61
N HIS A 61 -2.21 3.75 9.06
CA HIS A 61 -1.52 4.73 8.23
C HIS A 61 -0.13 4.96 8.84
N PHE A 62 0.93 4.81 8.06
CA PHE A 62 2.29 5.06 8.53
C PHE A 62 3.19 5.62 7.42
N SER A 63 4.33 6.18 7.81
CA SER A 63 5.37 6.59 6.88
C SER A 63 6.45 5.52 6.80
N PHE A 64 6.94 5.25 5.59
CA PHE A 64 8.03 4.33 5.32
C PHE A 64 9.17 5.07 4.62
N ASP A 65 10.37 4.95 5.16
CA ASP A 65 11.58 5.56 4.61
C ASP A 65 12.33 4.52 3.76
N PHE A 66 12.45 4.80 2.46
CA PHE A 66 13.26 4.01 1.53
C PHE A 66 14.65 4.65 1.37
N GLY A 67 15.56 4.20 2.23
CA GLY A 67 16.87 4.84 2.36
C GLY A 67 16.74 6.32 2.76
N PRO A 68 17.76 7.15 2.50
CA PRO A 68 17.77 8.55 2.91
C PRO A 68 17.01 9.49 1.95
N THR A 69 16.53 8.98 0.81
CA THR A 69 16.16 9.83 -0.33
C THR A 69 14.65 9.87 -0.60
N ALA A 70 13.90 8.87 -0.15
CA ALA A 70 12.47 8.79 -0.42
C ALA A 70 11.69 8.37 0.82
N ARG A 71 10.62 9.10 1.10
CA ARG A 71 9.62 8.75 2.10
C ARG A 71 8.29 8.50 1.40
N PHE A 72 7.59 7.49 1.88
CA PHE A 72 6.30 7.09 1.35
C PHE A 72 5.28 7.09 2.47
N ALA A 73 4.08 7.63 2.19
CA ALA A 73 2.92 7.37 3.02
C ALA A 73 2.31 6.03 2.59
N VAL A 74 2.13 5.13 3.55
CA VAL A 74 1.56 3.80 3.37
C VAL A 74 0.24 3.73 4.11
N VAL A 75 -0.79 3.27 3.42
CA VAL A 75 -2.10 2.95 3.99
C VAL A 75 -2.36 1.48 3.77
N VAL A 76 -2.62 0.74 4.85
CA VAL A 76 -3.03 -0.66 4.80
C VAL A 76 -4.42 -0.77 5.40
N ARG A 77 -5.34 -1.45 4.70
CA ARG A 77 -6.70 -1.69 5.17
C ARG A 77 -7.20 -3.09 4.82
N THR A 78 -8.09 -3.61 5.63
CA THR A 78 -8.85 -4.83 5.33
C THR A 78 -9.88 -4.54 4.24
N ARG A 79 -10.11 -5.53 3.38
CA ARG A 79 -11.09 -5.46 2.30
C ARG A 79 -11.68 -6.85 2.08
N GLY A 80 -12.88 -7.08 2.60
CA GLY A 80 -13.46 -8.42 2.63
C GLY A 80 -12.59 -9.36 3.47
N SER A 81 -12.23 -10.52 2.92
CA SER A 81 -11.31 -11.48 3.55
C SER A 81 -9.82 -11.14 3.33
N GLY A 82 -9.51 -10.05 2.63
CA GLY A 82 -8.14 -9.73 2.21
C GLY A 82 -7.63 -8.36 2.67
N LEU A 83 -6.48 -7.97 2.14
CA LEU A 83 -5.84 -6.67 2.37
C LEU A 83 -5.76 -5.82 1.10
N LEU A 84 -5.73 -4.51 1.32
CA LEU A 84 -5.43 -3.48 0.34
C LEU A 84 -4.32 -2.61 0.92
N MET A 85 -3.22 -2.47 0.19
CA MET A 85 -2.13 -1.55 0.49
C MET A 85 -2.07 -0.45 -0.57
N VAL A 86 -1.90 0.79 -0.14
CA VAL A 86 -1.65 1.95 -1.01
C VAL A 86 -0.38 2.64 -0.54
N ILE A 87 0.57 2.81 -1.45
CA ILE A 87 1.85 3.48 -1.22
C ILE A 87 1.87 4.73 -2.08
N ARG A 88 2.17 5.89 -1.50
CA ARG A 88 2.30 7.14 -2.24
C ARG A 88 3.55 7.90 -1.80
N PRO A 89 4.23 8.62 -2.69
CA PRO A 89 5.29 9.54 -2.28
C PRO A 89 4.74 10.54 -1.25
N SER A 90 5.47 10.77 -0.16
CA SER A 90 5.12 11.78 0.86
C SER A 90 5.51 13.19 0.40
#